data_AF-D7BDJ7-F1
#
_entry.id   AF-D7BDJ7-F1
#
_cell.length_a   1.000
_cell.length_b   1.000
_cell.length_c   1.000
_cell.angle_alpha   90.00
_cell.angle_beta   90.00
_cell.angle_gamma   90.00
#
_symmetry.space_group_name_H-M   'P 1'
#
loop_
_entity.id
_entity.type
_entity.pdbx_description
1 polymer ?
#
loop_
_entity_poly.entity_id
_entity_poly.type
_entity_poly.pdbx_seq_one_letter_code
_entity_poly.pdbx_strand_id
1 'polypeptide(L)'
;MLGGERFDLELDFLGGVRVTHARLANPCRLRYAELMAVLALHPAGLNLEALTLAVYGETASPQTAKADLSRLRREGVAIESKPYRLAGRLRADFLEVEELLQQGQVRKALGLYRGPLLPGSQAPAVVQQREALEESLRQAVLASGDPEAVWVLAEQFAQDLELWERALELLPHSDPRRVLAKARVERLRRDWGV
;
A
#
# COMPACT_ATOMS: atom_id res chain seq x y z
N MET A 1 1.19 31.28 9.13
CA MET A 1 0.02 30.39 9.12
C MET A 1 -0.10 29.82 7.72
N LEU A 2 0.50 28.65 7.48
CA LEU A 2 0.37 27.96 6.19
C LEU A 2 -0.96 27.21 6.24
N GLY A 3 -1.94 27.66 5.46
CA GLY A 3 -3.19 26.94 5.30
C GLY A 3 -2.86 25.56 4.75
N GLY A 4 -2.99 24.53 5.60
CA GLY A 4 -2.75 23.15 5.19
C GLY A 4 -3.60 22.86 3.96
N GLU A 5 -2.96 22.32 2.92
CA GLU A 5 -3.68 21.91 1.73
C GLU A 5 -4.77 20.92 2.13
N ARG A 6 -6.02 21.34 1.99
CA ARG A 6 -7.16 20.51 2.33
C ARG A 6 -7.42 19.60 1.13
N PHE A 7 -7.28 18.29 1.35
CA PHE A 7 -7.70 17.29 0.38
C PHE A 7 -9.22 17.10 0.46
N ASP A 8 -9.83 16.80 -0.69
CA ASP A 8 -11.25 16.44 -0.76
C ASP A 8 -11.45 15.00 -0.28
N LEU A 9 -10.46 14.14 -0.52
CA LEU A 9 -10.46 12.73 -0.15
C LEU A 9 -9.05 12.30 0.27
N GLU A 10 -8.90 11.75 1.46
CA GLU A 10 -7.65 11.10 1.91
C GLU A 10 -7.90 9.61 2.16
N LEU A 11 -7.00 8.78 1.62
CA LEU A 11 -7.03 7.33 1.71
C LEU A 11 -5.81 6.84 2.50
N ASP A 12 -6.06 6.30 3.68
CA ASP A 12 -5.05 5.68 4.55
C ASP A 12 -5.27 4.15 4.52
N PHE A 13 -4.74 3.51 3.48
CA PHE A 13 -5.00 2.11 3.15
C PHE A 13 -3.83 1.16 3.40
N LEU A 14 -2.66 1.68 3.77
CA LEU A 14 -1.54 0.85 4.24
C LEU A 14 -1.80 0.40 5.68
N GLY A 15 -1.98 -0.90 5.88
CA GLY A 15 -2.28 -1.51 7.17
C GLY A 15 -3.69 -1.25 7.71
N GLY A 16 -4.61 -0.70 6.89
CA GLY A 16 -5.96 -0.35 7.36
C GLY A 16 -6.94 -0.01 6.24
N VAL A 17 -8.14 0.44 6.64
CA VAL A 17 -9.22 0.86 5.72
C VAL A 17 -9.82 2.19 6.20
N ARG A 18 -8.95 3.20 6.34
CA ARG A 18 -9.35 4.53 6.85
C ARG A 18 -9.51 5.51 5.70
N VAL A 19 -10.55 6.33 5.80
CA VAL A 19 -10.87 7.37 4.82
C VAL A 19 -11.19 8.65 5.56
N THR A 20 -10.58 9.75 5.14
CA THR A 20 -10.96 11.09 5.60
C THR A 20 -11.75 11.78 4.49
N HIS A 21 -13.05 11.91 4.73
CA HIS A 21 -14.00 12.58 3.84
C HIS A 21 -15.23 13.03 4.65
N ALA A 22 -15.83 14.17 4.30
CA ALA A 22 -16.89 14.80 5.10
C ALA A 22 -18.15 13.93 5.31
N ARG A 23 -18.37 12.94 4.44
CA ARG A 23 -19.60 12.13 4.41
C ARG A 23 -19.38 10.61 4.46
N LEU A 24 -18.14 10.14 4.40
CA LEU A 24 -17.88 8.69 4.41
C LEU A 24 -17.71 8.18 5.84
N ALA A 25 -18.16 6.94 6.07
CA ALA A 25 -17.89 6.24 7.32
C ALA A 25 -16.40 5.85 7.44
N ASN A 26 -15.91 5.78 8.68
CA ASN A 26 -14.56 5.35 9.00
C ASN A 26 -14.60 4.29 10.14
N PRO A 27 -14.14 3.04 9.90
CA PRO A 27 -13.59 2.53 8.64
C PRO A 27 -14.64 2.44 7.53
N CYS A 28 -14.20 2.63 6.29
CA CYS A 28 -15.06 2.49 5.13
C CYS A 28 -15.30 1.00 4.81
N ARG A 29 -16.38 0.67 4.10
CA ARG A 29 -16.60 -0.69 3.61
C ARG A 29 -15.44 -1.10 2.71
N LEU A 30 -14.92 -2.31 2.88
CA LEU A 30 -13.76 -2.80 2.11
C LEU A 30 -13.98 -2.67 0.60
N ARG A 31 -15.15 -3.04 0.07
CA ARG A 31 -15.45 -2.90 -1.35
C ARG A 31 -15.36 -1.46 -1.87
N TYR A 32 -15.71 -0.48 -1.04
CA TYR A 32 -15.64 0.94 -1.40
C TYR A 32 -14.21 1.44 -1.35
N ALA A 33 -13.43 0.97 -0.37
CA ALA A 33 -12.00 1.22 -0.32
C ALA A 33 -11.27 0.62 -1.53
N GLU A 34 -11.61 -0.60 -1.95
CA GLU A 34 -11.07 -1.24 -3.17
C GLU A 34 -11.38 -0.42 -4.43
N LEU A 35 -12.63 0.04 -4.60
CA LEU A 35 -13.01 0.91 -5.71
C LEU A 35 -12.21 2.23 -5.70
N MET A 36 -12.09 2.87 -4.54
CA MET A 36 -11.33 4.12 -4.42
C MET A 36 -9.84 3.91 -4.67
N ALA A 37 -9.25 2.81 -4.18
CA ALA A 37 -7.86 2.45 -4.43
C ALA A 37 -7.61 2.24 -5.92
N VAL A 38 -8.45 1.44 -6.60
CA VAL A 38 -8.32 1.21 -8.05
C VAL A 38 -8.49 2.51 -8.83
N LEU A 39 -9.47 3.35 -8.51
CA LEU A 39 -9.63 4.63 -9.20
C LEU A 39 -8.47 5.60 -8.94
N ALA A 40 -7.86 5.56 -7.75
CA ALA A 40 -6.68 6.35 -7.41
C ALA A 40 -5.43 5.90 -8.19
N LEU A 41 -5.26 4.59 -8.40
CA LEU A 41 -4.20 4.01 -9.24
C LEU A 41 -4.38 4.34 -10.74
N HIS A 42 -5.59 4.72 -11.15
CA HIS A 42 -5.92 5.05 -12.53
C HIS A 42 -6.48 6.48 -12.64
N PRO A 43 -5.65 7.52 -12.48
CA PRO A 43 -6.11 8.91 -12.51
C PRO A 43 -6.70 9.33 -13.87
N ALA A 44 -6.26 8.72 -14.97
CA ALA A 44 -6.86 8.90 -16.30
C ALA A 44 -8.27 8.28 -16.41
N GLY A 45 -8.62 7.39 -15.50
CA GLY A 45 -9.89 6.70 -15.39
C GLY A 45 -9.98 5.36 -16.13
N LEU A 46 -10.99 4.60 -15.76
CA LEU A 46 -11.32 3.29 -16.35
C LEU A 46 -12.71 3.29 -16.96
N ASN A 47 -12.92 2.52 -18.03
CA ASN A 47 -14.28 2.18 -18.46
C ASN A 47 -14.93 1.20 -17.45
N LEU A 48 -16.24 0.92 -17.61
CA LEU A 48 -16.96 0.07 -16.66
C LEU A 48 -16.39 -1.35 -16.61
N GLU A 49 -16.08 -1.93 -17.76
CA GLU A 49 -15.59 -3.31 -17.90
C GLU A 49 -14.22 -3.47 -17.23
N ALA A 50 -13.28 -2.57 -17.51
CA ALA A 50 -11.95 -2.58 -16.91
C ALA A 50 -12.01 -2.37 -15.40
N LEU A 51 -12.87 -1.47 -14.91
CA LEU A 51 -13.07 -1.30 -13.47
C LEU A 51 -13.67 -2.55 -12.80
N THR A 52 -14.65 -3.18 -13.46
CA THR A 52 -15.23 -4.43 -12.98
C THR A 52 -14.19 -5.53 -12.87
N LEU A 53 -13.37 -5.71 -13.92
CA LEU A 53 -12.30 -6.69 -13.93
C LEU A 53 -11.28 -6.42 -12.82
N ALA A 54 -10.82 -5.18 -12.68
CA ALA A 54 -9.81 -4.78 -11.70
C ALA A 54 -10.25 -5.00 -10.24
N VAL A 55 -11.53 -4.81 -9.94
CA VAL A 55 -12.05 -4.84 -8.56
C VAL A 55 -12.71 -6.19 -8.20
N TYR A 56 -13.42 -6.79 -9.15
CA TYR A 56 -14.27 -7.96 -8.89
C TYR A 56 -13.81 -9.23 -9.61
N GLY A 57 -12.90 -9.12 -10.59
CA GLY A 57 -12.43 -10.25 -11.41
C GLY A 57 -13.32 -10.58 -12.61
N GLU A 58 -12.93 -11.61 -13.35
CA GLU A 58 -13.47 -11.94 -14.68
C GLU A 58 -14.93 -12.40 -14.68
N THR A 59 -15.39 -13.03 -13.61
CA THR A 59 -16.75 -13.61 -13.53
C THR A 59 -17.80 -12.61 -13.04
N ALA A 60 -17.39 -11.37 -12.74
CA ALA A 60 -18.25 -10.40 -12.10
C ALA A 60 -19.11 -9.60 -13.10
N SER A 61 -20.31 -9.26 -12.65
CA SER A 61 -21.27 -8.48 -13.41
C SER A 61 -20.93 -6.97 -13.38
N PRO A 62 -20.89 -6.27 -14.54
CA PRO A 62 -20.74 -4.81 -14.59
C PRO A 62 -21.81 -4.03 -13.83
N GLN A 63 -23.00 -4.62 -13.65
CA GLN A 63 -24.11 -4.02 -12.90
C GLN A 63 -23.76 -3.86 -11.42
N THR A 64 -23.01 -4.80 -10.83
CA THR A 64 -22.54 -4.71 -9.43
C THR A 64 -21.62 -3.50 -9.25
N ALA A 65 -20.63 -3.35 -10.14
CA ALA A 65 -19.72 -2.20 -10.10
C ALA A 65 -20.49 -0.87 -10.25
N LYS A 66 -21.48 -0.81 -11.15
CA LYS A 66 -22.33 0.37 -11.32
C LYS A 66 -23.16 0.70 -10.07
N ALA A 67 -23.68 -0.31 -9.38
CA ALA A 67 -24.44 -0.13 -8.15
C ALA A 67 -23.57 0.44 -7.03
N ASP A 68 -22.36 -0.08 -6.84
CA ASP A 68 -21.43 0.40 -5.82
C ASP A 68 -20.88 1.79 -6.14
N LEU A 69 -20.56 2.08 -7.40
CA LEU A 69 -20.22 3.44 -7.85
C LEU A 69 -21.35 4.45 -7.58
N SER A 70 -22.60 4.05 -7.82
CA SER A 70 -23.76 4.88 -7.51
C SER A 70 -23.93 5.13 -6.00
N ARG A 71 -23.59 4.15 -5.17
CA ARG A 71 -23.62 4.31 -3.70
C ARG A 71 -22.51 5.24 -3.22
N LEU A 72 -21.27 5.05 -3.70
CA LEU A 72 -20.14 5.95 -3.41
C LEU A 72 -20.44 7.41 -3.77
N ARG A 73 -21.05 7.65 -4.93
CA ARG A 73 -21.51 9.00 -5.33
C ARG A 73 -22.55 9.59 -4.39
N ARG A 74 -23.49 8.77 -3.92
CA ARG A 74 -24.52 9.20 -2.95
C ARG A 74 -23.90 9.52 -1.58
N GLU A 75 -22.86 8.78 -1.19
CA GLU A 75 -22.04 9.08 -0.01
C GLU A 75 -21.06 10.25 -0.26
N GLY A 76 -21.06 10.80 -1.46
CA GLY A 76 -20.49 12.08 -1.76
C GLY A 76 -19.12 12.09 -2.41
N VAL A 77 -18.57 10.92 -2.70
CA VAL A 77 -17.29 10.82 -3.41
C VAL A 77 -17.45 11.37 -4.82
N ALA A 78 -16.60 12.31 -5.17
CA ALA A 78 -16.57 12.91 -6.51
C ALA A 78 -16.00 11.89 -7.50
N ILE A 79 -16.88 11.19 -8.22
CA ILE A 79 -16.51 10.20 -9.23
C ILE A 79 -17.09 10.62 -10.57
N GLU A 80 -16.23 10.99 -11.51
CA GLU A 80 -16.64 11.26 -12.89
C GLU A 80 -17.06 9.97 -13.61
N SER A 81 -17.75 10.10 -14.73
CA SER A 81 -18.14 8.95 -15.56
C SER A 81 -17.67 9.14 -16.98
N LYS A 82 -17.32 8.03 -17.65
CA LYS A 82 -16.88 7.97 -19.06
C LYS A 82 -15.59 8.80 -19.32
N PRO A 83 -14.42 8.38 -18.79
CA PRO A 83 -14.16 7.22 -17.93
C PRO A 83 -14.44 7.49 -16.44
N TYR A 84 -14.60 6.43 -15.65
CA TYR A 84 -14.70 6.52 -14.19
C TYR A 84 -13.35 6.88 -13.59
N ARG A 85 -13.28 7.99 -12.88
CA ARG A 85 -12.10 8.48 -12.15
C ARG A 85 -12.51 9.30 -10.94
N LEU A 86 -11.64 9.36 -9.93
CA LEU A 86 -11.80 10.28 -8.81
C LEU A 86 -11.57 11.71 -9.30
N ALA A 87 -12.36 12.64 -8.80
CA ALA A 87 -12.23 14.07 -9.05
C ALA A 87 -11.90 14.81 -7.75
N GLY A 88 -11.29 15.98 -7.88
CA GLY A 88 -10.86 16.78 -6.73
C GLY A 88 -9.45 16.43 -6.23
N ARG A 89 -9.06 17.04 -5.11
CA ARG A 89 -7.74 16.85 -4.50
C ARG A 89 -7.73 15.55 -3.71
N LEU A 90 -6.95 14.58 -4.20
CA LEU A 90 -6.80 13.26 -3.61
C LEU A 90 -5.45 13.16 -2.89
N ARG A 91 -5.47 12.53 -1.71
CA ARG A 91 -4.29 11.99 -1.06
C ARG A 91 -4.44 10.48 -0.89
N ALA A 92 -3.41 9.71 -1.18
CA ALA A 92 -3.40 8.27 -0.92
C ALA A 92 -2.01 7.84 -0.43
N ASP A 93 -1.95 7.24 0.75
CA ASP A 93 -0.70 6.84 1.40
C ASP A 93 0.15 5.87 0.56
N PHE A 94 -0.49 4.94 -0.15
CA PHE A 94 0.20 4.02 -1.05
C PHE A 94 0.81 4.71 -2.28
N LEU A 95 0.18 5.76 -2.83
CA LEU A 95 0.78 6.55 -3.92
C LEU A 95 1.95 7.39 -3.42
N GLU A 96 1.85 7.93 -2.20
CA GLU A 96 2.96 8.68 -1.57
C GLU A 96 4.17 7.80 -1.31
N VAL A 97 3.96 6.54 -0.89
CA VAL A 97 5.07 5.58 -0.74
C VAL A 97 5.76 5.35 -2.07
N GLU A 98 5.03 5.11 -3.15
CA GLU A 98 5.62 4.93 -4.49
C GLU A 98 6.42 6.15 -4.94
N GLU A 99 5.87 7.35 -4.78
CA GLU A 99 6.54 8.59 -5.13
C GLU A 99 7.83 8.79 -4.32
N LEU A 100 7.80 8.52 -3.01
CA LEU A 100 8.98 8.61 -2.15
C LEU A 100 10.05 7.59 -2.55
N LEU A 101 9.66 6.37 -2.93
CA LEU A 101 10.58 5.36 -3.42
C LEU A 101 11.24 5.78 -4.74
N GLN A 102 10.47 6.33 -5.68
CA GLN A 102 11.00 6.88 -6.94
C GLN A 102 12.00 8.03 -6.72
N GLN A 103 11.79 8.80 -5.66
CA GLN A 103 12.69 9.89 -5.26
C GLN A 103 13.87 9.43 -4.39
N GLY A 104 14.01 8.12 -4.14
CA GLY A 104 15.07 7.55 -3.28
C GLY A 104 14.91 7.85 -1.79
N GLN A 105 13.74 8.34 -1.36
CA GLN A 105 13.47 8.75 0.03
C GLN A 105 13.01 7.56 0.89
N VAL A 106 13.85 6.52 0.96
CA VAL A 106 13.52 5.20 1.55
C VAL A 106 13.02 5.30 3.00
N ARG A 107 13.68 6.05 3.88
CA ARG A 107 13.23 6.21 5.28
C ARG A 107 11.83 6.82 5.39
N LYS A 108 11.50 7.77 4.52
CA LYS A 108 10.17 8.41 4.53
C LYS A 108 9.11 7.44 4.02
N ALA A 109 9.39 6.72 2.93
CA ALA A 109 8.51 5.68 2.39
C ALA A 109 8.23 4.61 3.46
N LEU A 110 9.27 4.07 4.09
CA LEU A 110 9.15 3.09 5.17
C LEU A 110 8.39 3.64 6.39
N GLY A 111 8.57 4.92 6.69
CA GLY A 111 7.83 5.61 7.76
C GLY A 111 6.34 5.76 7.48
N LEU A 112 5.91 5.80 6.21
CA LEU A 112 4.49 5.80 5.83
C LEU A 112 3.89 4.39 5.73
N TYR A 113 4.71 3.39 5.41
CA TYR A 113 4.27 1.99 5.33
C TYR A 113 3.90 1.45 6.72
N ARG A 114 2.59 1.36 6.99
CA ARG A 114 2.02 0.81 8.23
C ARG A 114 1.57 -0.65 8.11
N GLY A 115 1.80 -1.28 6.96
CA GLY A 115 1.40 -2.63 6.64
C GLY A 115 0.83 -2.75 5.23
N PRO A 116 0.33 -3.94 4.87
CA PRO A 116 -0.10 -4.23 3.50
C PRO A 116 -1.23 -3.31 3.02
N LEU A 117 -1.26 -3.01 1.72
CA LEU A 117 -2.35 -2.25 1.10
C LEU A 117 -3.69 -3.02 1.22
N LEU A 118 -4.64 -2.46 1.97
CA LEU A 118 -5.97 -3.05 2.23
C LEU A 118 -5.88 -4.54 2.62
N PRO A 119 -5.31 -4.95 3.77
CA PRO A 119 -4.86 -6.32 4.03
C PRO A 119 -5.89 -7.43 3.79
N GLY A 120 -7.19 -7.15 3.96
CA GLY A 120 -8.29 -8.09 3.71
C GLY A 120 -8.86 -8.11 2.29
N SER A 121 -8.38 -7.24 1.39
CA SER A 121 -8.84 -7.14 0.00
C SER A 121 -8.35 -8.31 -0.83
N GLN A 122 -9.27 -8.88 -1.60
CA GLN A 122 -9.02 -9.87 -2.65
C GLN A 122 -9.31 -9.31 -4.05
N ALA A 123 -9.53 -8.00 -4.18
CA ALA A 123 -9.68 -7.35 -5.48
C ALA A 123 -8.39 -7.52 -6.31
N PRO A 124 -8.46 -8.03 -7.56
CA PRO A 124 -7.27 -8.37 -8.35
C PRO A 124 -6.23 -7.26 -8.45
N ALA A 125 -6.65 -6.04 -8.81
CA ALA A 125 -5.74 -4.90 -8.95
C ALA A 125 -5.15 -4.44 -7.61
N VAL A 126 -5.88 -4.60 -6.50
CA VAL A 126 -5.37 -4.24 -5.17
C VAL A 126 -4.33 -5.24 -4.68
N VAL A 127 -4.56 -6.55 -4.94
CA VAL A 127 -3.58 -7.60 -4.61
C VAL A 127 -2.30 -7.39 -5.41
N GLN A 128 -2.43 -7.20 -6.72
CA GLN A 128 -1.28 -6.91 -7.60
C GLN A 128 -0.51 -5.66 -7.11
N GLN A 129 -1.23 -4.60 -6.78
CA GLN A 129 -0.61 -3.37 -6.29
C GLN A 129 0.09 -3.55 -4.94
N ARG A 130 -0.52 -4.33 -4.02
CA ARG A 130 0.09 -4.65 -2.72
C ARG A 130 1.43 -5.36 -2.92
N GLU A 131 1.45 -6.40 -3.74
CA GLU A 131 2.66 -7.18 -4.03
C GLU A 131 3.74 -6.31 -4.68
N ALA A 132 3.37 -5.49 -5.67
CA ALA A 132 4.30 -4.59 -6.35
C ALA A 132 4.90 -3.53 -5.41
N LEU A 133 4.07 -2.95 -4.53
CA LEU A 133 4.51 -1.95 -3.55
C LEU A 133 5.46 -2.56 -2.52
N GLU A 134 5.11 -3.73 -1.98
CA GLU A 134 5.93 -4.44 -1.00
C GLU A 134 7.30 -4.83 -1.59
N GLU A 135 7.32 -5.35 -2.82
CA GLU A 135 8.56 -5.68 -3.51
C GLU A 135 9.40 -4.42 -3.79
N SER A 136 8.79 -3.33 -4.25
CA SER A 136 9.50 -2.08 -4.50
C SER A 136 10.12 -1.50 -3.22
N LEU A 137 9.38 -1.53 -2.11
CA LEU A 137 9.87 -1.09 -0.80
C LEU A 137 11.03 -1.98 -0.33
N ARG A 138 10.88 -3.30 -0.45
CA ARG A 138 11.90 -4.29 -0.10
C ARG A 138 13.21 -4.04 -0.83
N GLN A 139 13.16 -3.94 -2.16
CA GLN A 139 14.36 -3.71 -2.98
C GLN A 139 15.03 -2.37 -2.65
N ALA A 140 14.24 -1.31 -2.48
CA ALA A 140 14.78 0.00 -2.11
C ALA A 140 15.46 0.00 -0.74
N VAL A 141 14.89 -0.73 0.24
CA VAL A 141 15.50 -0.88 1.57
C VAL A 141 16.79 -1.68 1.51
N LEU A 142 16.82 -2.82 0.80
CA LEU A 142 18.04 -3.63 0.63
C LEU A 142 19.18 -2.83 -0.02
N ALA A 143 18.85 -2.00 -1.02
CA ALA A 143 19.80 -1.16 -1.74
C ALA A 143 20.24 0.09 -0.98
N SER A 144 19.50 0.55 0.04
CA SER A 144 19.73 1.82 0.72
C SER A 144 21.06 1.91 1.50
N GLY A 145 21.61 0.76 1.92
CA GLY A 145 22.77 0.72 2.83
C GLY A 145 22.48 1.25 4.24
N ASP A 146 21.20 1.48 4.58
CA ASP A 146 20.78 2.05 5.83
C ASP A 146 20.40 0.95 6.84
N PRO A 147 21.24 0.70 7.88
CA PRO A 147 21.01 -0.38 8.82
C PRO A 147 19.68 -0.24 9.59
N GLU A 148 19.22 1.01 9.84
CA GLU A 148 17.94 1.23 10.54
C GLU A 148 16.75 0.89 9.63
N ALA A 149 16.80 1.29 8.36
CA ALA A 149 15.73 1.00 7.42
C ALA A 149 15.61 -0.52 7.17
N VAL A 150 16.76 -1.19 7.00
CA VAL A 150 16.81 -2.65 6.81
C VAL A 150 16.29 -3.37 8.05
N TRP A 151 16.71 -2.95 9.25
CA TRP A 151 16.23 -3.54 10.50
C TRP A 151 14.71 -3.42 10.65
N VAL A 152 14.17 -2.20 10.49
CA VAL A 152 12.73 -1.94 10.63
C VAL A 152 11.91 -2.77 9.63
N LEU A 153 12.36 -2.86 8.37
CA LEU A 153 11.66 -3.68 7.39
C LEU A 153 11.79 -5.17 7.70
N ALA A 154 12.95 -5.66 8.15
CA ALA A 154 13.14 -7.05 8.54
C ALA A 154 12.21 -7.47 9.68
N GLU A 155 11.95 -6.58 10.65
CA GLU A 155 10.98 -6.83 11.72
C GLU A 155 9.55 -6.98 11.20
N GLN A 156 9.15 -6.16 10.22
CA GLN A 156 7.83 -6.23 9.59
C GLN A 156 7.70 -7.47 8.69
N PHE A 157 8.75 -7.80 7.94
CA PHE A 157 8.86 -8.95 7.05
C PHE A 157 9.67 -10.05 7.72
N ALA A 158 9.18 -10.52 8.87
CA ALA A 158 9.95 -11.36 9.77
C ALA A 158 10.40 -12.71 9.18
N GLN A 159 9.84 -13.13 8.05
CA GLN A 159 10.21 -14.34 7.31
C GLN A 159 11.15 -14.07 6.14
N ASP A 160 11.57 -12.83 5.90
CA ASP A 160 12.48 -12.49 4.79
C ASP A 160 13.94 -12.68 5.21
N LEU A 161 14.52 -13.82 4.80
CA LEU A 161 15.90 -14.16 5.12
C LEU A 161 16.90 -13.10 4.64
N GLU A 162 16.72 -12.56 3.44
CA GLU A 162 17.66 -11.61 2.83
C GLU A 162 17.70 -10.29 3.61
N LEU A 163 16.55 -9.81 4.09
CA LEU A 163 16.51 -8.63 4.96
C LEU A 163 17.28 -8.85 6.28
N TRP A 164 17.17 -10.03 6.88
CA TRP A 164 17.91 -10.36 8.10
C TRP A 164 19.41 -10.54 7.86
N GLU A 165 19.80 -11.12 6.73
CA GLU A 165 21.20 -11.23 6.30
C GLU A 165 21.79 -9.85 6.02
N ARG A 166 21.06 -8.99 5.32
CA ARG A 166 21.46 -7.61 5.04
C ARG A 166 21.58 -6.79 6.32
N ALA A 167 20.65 -6.94 7.27
CA ALA A 167 20.76 -6.31 8.58
C ALA A 167 22.04 -6.77 9.30
N LEU A 168 22.32 -8.08 9.30
CA LEU A 168 23.52 -8.63 9.92
C LEU A 168 24.82 -8.13 9.25
N GLU A 169 24.80 -7.89 7.95
CA GLU A 169 25.94 -7.33 7.21
C GLU A 169 26.20 -5.86 7.59
N LEU A 170 25.15 -5.04 7.65
CA LEU A 170 25.27 -3.60 7.87
C LEU A 170 25.47 -3.20 9.34
N LEU A 171 24.99 -4.01 10.29
CA LEU A 171 25.10 -3.70 11.72
C LEU A 171 26.55 -3.80 12.22
N PRO A 172 27.06 -2.76 12.92
CA PRO A 172 28.39 -2.79 13.54
C PRO A 172 28.56 -3.99 14.49
N HIS A 173 29.79 -4.48 14.66
CA HIS A 173 30.08 -5.60 15.55
C HIS A 173 29.68 -5.36 17.01
N SER A 174 29.67 -4.11 17.46
CA SER A 174 29.26 -3.72 18.81
C SER A 174 27.75 -3.56 18.98
N ASP A 175 26.96 -3.63 17.91
CA ASP A 175 25.51 -3.44 17.99
C ASP A 175 24.83 -4.70 18.57
N PRO A 176 24.08 -4.58 19.68
CA PRO A 176 23.43 -5.73 20.31
C PRO A 176 22.39 -6.42 19.39
N ARG A 177 21.80 -5.69 18.43
CA ARG A 177 20.84 -6.23 17.46
C ARG A 177 21.46 -7.30 16.56
N ARG A 178 22.79 -7.29 16.42
CA ARG A 178 23.53 -8.28 15.62
C ARG A 178 23.31 -9.71 16.11
N VAL A 179 23.18 -9.92 17.42
CA VAL A 179 22.88 -11.23 18.03
C VAL A 179 21.48 -11.71 17.62
N LEU A 180 20.50 -10.80 17.62
CA LEU A 180 19.12 -11.08 17.25
C LEU A 180 18.99 -11.39 15.74
N ALA A 181 19.64 -10.59 14.89
CA ALA A 181 19.68 -10.84 13.43
C ALA A 181 20.29 -12.22 13.14
N LYS A 182 21.43 -12.54 13.77
CA LYS A 182 22.09 -13.85 13.60
C LYS A 182 21.16 -15.00 13.98
N ALA A 183 20.50 -14.93 15.13
CA ALA A 183 19.57 -15.97 15.57
C ALA A 183 18.39 -16.14 14.60
N ARG A 184 17.90 -15.04 14.00
CA ARG A 184 16.84 -15.07 13.00
C ARG A 184 17.30 -15.73 11.69
N VAL A 185 18.47 -15.34 11.18
CA VAL A 185 19.10 -15.93 9.98
C VAL A 185 19.28 -17.45 10.16
N GLU A 186 19.90 -17.87 11.27
CA GLU A 186 20.13 -19.30 11.56
C GLU A 186 18.84 -20.12 11.66
N ARG A 187 17.75 -19.51 12.16
CA ARG A 187 16.45 -20.18 12.19
C ARG A 187 15.85 -20.28 10.79
N LEU A 188 15.78 -19.19 10.04
CA LEU A 188 15.18 -19.16 8.69
C LEU A 188 15.92 -20.10 7.72
N ARG A 189 17.25 -20.13 7.79
CA ARG A 189 18.09 -21.09 7.05
C ARG A 189 17.72 -22.54 7.33
N ARG A 190 17.56 -22.89 8.61
CA ARG A 190 17.09 -24.24 9.00
C ARG A 190 15.67 -24.53 8.51
N ASP A 191 14.77 -23.55 8.61
CA ASP A 191 13.37 -23.71 8.19
C ASP A 191 13.26 -23.92 6.67
N TRP A 192 14.19 -23.34 5.88
CA TRP A 192 14.18 -23.38 4.42
C TRP A 192 15.18 -24.38 3.80
N GLY A 193 16.04 -24.99 4.61
CA GLY A 193 17.04 -25.97 4.15
C GLY A 193 18.21 -25.36 3.36
N VAL A 194 18.57 -24.11 3.66
CA VAL A 194 19.67 -23.35 3.01
C VAL A 194 20.78 -22.98 3.99
#